data_AF-A0A2E6WRU6-F1
#
_entry.id   AF-A0A2E6WRU6-F1
#
_cell.length_a   1.000
_cell.length_b   1.000
_cell.length_c   1.000
_cell.angle_alpha   90.00
_cell.angle_beta   90.00
_cell.angle_gamma   90.00
#
_symmetry.space_group_name_H-M   'P 1'
#
loop_
_entity.id
_entity.type
_entity.pdbx_description
1 polymer ?
#
loop_
_entity_poly.entity_id
_entity_poly.type
_entity_poly.pdbx_seq_one_letter_code
_entity_poly.pdbx_strand_id
1 'polypeptide(L)' 'MSWISPRGNDSVSNLLFNITEPILAPVRKLLPRTGMFDFSPMIVLIVLQLVIPRLLKILI' A
#
# COMPACT_ATOMS: atom_id res chain seq x y z
N MET A 1 7.72 12.05 -23.81
CA MET A 1 7.74 12.12 -22.33
C MET A 1 7.02 10.90 -21.80
N SER A 2 7.74 9.87 -21.33
CA SER A 2 7.10 8.78 -20.60
C SER A 2 6.67 9.31 -19.24
N TRP A 3 5.42 9.12 -18.83
CA TRP A 3 4.97 9.44 -17.47
C TRP A 3 5.49 8.40 -16.45
N ILE A 4 6.21 7.39 -16.94
CA ILE A 4 6.82 6.29 -16.19
C ILE A 4 8.27 6.15 -16.66
N SER A 5 9.20 6.78 -15.96
CA SER A 5 10.64 6.56 -16.07
C SER A 5 10.99 5.15 -15.57
N PRO A 6 11.90 4.45 -16.28
CA PRO A 6 12.40 3.15 -15.83
C PRO A 6 13.16 3.19 -14.49
N ARG A 7 13.51 4.39 -14.00
CA ARG A 7 14.20 4.60 -12.72
C ARG A 7 13.27 4.85 -11.54
N GLY A 8 11.95 4.94 -11.77
CA GLY A 8 10.95 5.08 -10.72
C GLY A 8 10.91 6.45 -10.04
N ASN A 9 11.63 7.46 -10.55
CA ASN A 9 11.69 8.79 -9.95
C ASN A 9 10.72 9.79 -10.60
N ASP A 10 9.58 9.29 -11.07
CA ASP A 10 8.54 10.10 -11.69
C ASP A 10 7.62 10.69 -10.64
N SER A 11 7.05 11.86 -10.96
CA SER A 11 6.11 12.56 -10.10
C SER A 11 4.92 11.67 -9.70
N VAL A 12 4.44 10.80 -10.59
CA VAL A 12 3.32 9.89 -10.31
C VAL A 12 3.72 8.80 -9.31
N SER A 13 4.87 8.15 -9.51
CA SER A 13 5.38 7.12 -8.60
C SER A 13 5.62 7.69 -7.19
N ASN A 14 6.22 8.88 -7.11
CA ASN A 14 6.48 9.57 -5.84
C ASN A 14 5.17 9.99 -5.15
N LEU A 15 4.16 10.43 -5.91
CA LEU A 15 2.85 10.74 -5.36
C LEU A 15 2.16 9.50 -4.79
N LEU A 16 2.15 8.39 -5.54
CA LEU A 16 1.58 7.12 -5.08
C LEU A 16 2.28 6.61 -3.82
N PHE A 17 3.62 6.70 -3.80
CA PHE A 17 4.41 6.35 -2.62
C PHE A 17 4.00 7.21 -1.42
N ASN A 18 3.96 8.53 -1.56
CA ASN A 18 3.62 9.44 -0.45
C ASN A 18 2.21 9.22 0.11
N ILE A 19 1.24 8.81 -0.74
CA ILE A 19 -0.13 8.52 -0.31
C ILE A 19 -0.20 7.16 0.40
N THR A 20 0.51 6.16 -0.09
CA THR A 20 0.39 4.77 0.38
C THR A 20 1.32 4.48 1.57
N GLU A 21 2.47 5.15 1.67
CA GLU A 21 3.49 4.89 2.68
C GLU A 21 3.03 5.07 4.14
N PRO A 22 2.17 6.05 4.51
CA PRO A 22 1.62 6.14 5.86
C PRO A 22 0.87 4.87 6.32
N ILE A 23 0.30 4.12 5.38
CA ILE A 23 -0.45 2.88 5.64
C ILE A 23 0.47 1.66 5.47
N LEU A 24 1.32 1.65 4.44
CA LEU A 24 2.21 0.53 4.14
C LEU A 24 3.37 0.43 5.13
N ALA A 25 3.98 1.55 5.56
CA ALA A 25 5.16 1.53 6.43
C ALA A 25 4.91 0.86 7.79
N PRO A 26 3.80 1.12 8.52
CA PRO A 26 3.49 0.38 9.74
C PRO A 26 3.31 -1.13 9.49
N VAL A 27 2.63 -1.51 8.42
CA VAL A 27 2.42 -2.93 8.07
C VAL A 27 3.74 -3.60 7.72
N ARG A 28 4.60 -2.92 6.96
CA ARG A 28 5.94 -3.41 6.60
C ARG A 28 6.82 -3.62 7.84
N LYS A 29 6.67 -2.81 8.89
CA LYS A 29 7.39 -2.98 10.17
C LYS A 29 6.91 -4.19 10.98
N LEU A 30 5.66 -4.62 10.78
CA LEU A 30 5.10 -5.80 11.44
C LEU A 30 5.48 -7.11 10.75
N LEU A 31 5.81 -7.04 9.45
CA LEU A 31 6.21 -8.20 8.67
C LEU A 31 7.67 -8.60 8.97
N PRO A 32 8.00 -9.89 8.89
CA PRO A 32 9.40 -10.31 8.90
C PRO A 32 10.12 -9.72 7.68
N ARG A 33 11.45 -9.58 7.77
CA ARG A 33 12.26 -9.05 6.66
C ARG A 33 12.14 -9.97 5.45
N THR A 34 11.33 -9.58 4.47
CA THR A 34 11.01 -10.35 3.26
C THR A 34 11.99 -10.11 2.10
N GLY A 35 13.13 -9.46 2.37
CA GLY A 35 14.16 -9.18 1.38
C GLY A 35 13.68 -8.17 0.33
N MET A 36 13.78 -8.52 -0.95
CA MET A 36 13.43 -7.64 -2.07
C MET A 36 11.92 -7.50 -2.32
N PHE A 37 11.10 -8.37 -1.72
CA PHE A 37 9.66 -8.38 -1.96
C PHE A 37 8.93 -7.64 -0.86
N ASP A 38 8.07 -6.69 -1.23
CA ASP A 38 7.17 -6.02 -0.30
C ASP A 38 5.77 -6.66 -0.37
N PHE A 39 5.42 -7.44 0.66
CA PHE A 39 4.09 -8.04 0.81
C PHE A 39 3.11 -7.13 1.56
N SER A 40 3.55 -5.97 2.07
CA SER A 40 2.67 -5.04 2.80
C SER A 40 1.45 -4.59 2.00
N PRO A 41 1.49 -4.35 0.67
CA PRO A 41 0.29 -3.97 -0.08
C PRO A 41 -0.76 -5.08 -0.10
N MET A 42 -0.34 -6.35 -0.22
CA MET A 42 -1.24 -7.49 -0.23
C MET A 42 -1.96 -7.63 1.12
N ILE A 43 -1.22 -7.48 2.23
CA ILE A 43 -1.80 -7.51 3.57
C ILE A 43 -2.79 -6.37 3.77
N VAL A 44 -2.45 -5.14 3.36
CA VAL A 44 -3.36 -3.99 3.43
C VAL A 44 -4.64 -4.24 2.65
N LEU A 45 -4.53 -4.76 1.41
CA LEU A 45 -5.70 -5.07 0.59
C LEU A 45 -6.60 -6.13 1.23
N ILE A 46 -6.02 -7.21 1.79
CA ILE A 46 -6.79 -8.25 2.49
C ILE A 46 -7.53 -7.64 3.69
N VAL A 47 -6.84 -6.82 4.51
CA VAL A 47 -7.47 -6.15 5.65
C VAL A 47 -8.61 -5.23 5.20
N LEU A 48 -8.41 -4.43 4.16
CA LEU A 48 -9.45 -3.55 3.62
C LEU A 48 -10.68 -4.34 3.13
N GLN A 49 -10.46 -5.43 2.39
CA GLN A 49 -11.54 -6.29 1.88
C GLN A 49 -12.33 -6.96 3.02
N LEU A 50 -11.70 -7.25 4.15
CA LEU A 50 -12.38 -7.87 5.30
C LEU A 50 -13.05 -6.83 6.21
N VAL A 51 -12.44 -5.66 6.38
CA VAL A 51 -12.87 -4.65 7.36
C VAL A 51 -13.95 -3.72 6.79
N ILE A 52 -13.78 -3.17 5.59
CA ILE A 52 -14.72 -2.21 4.99
C ILE A 52 -16.16 -2.76 4.94
N PRO A 53 -16.46 -3.95 4.40
CA PRO A 53 -17.84 -4.42 4.33
C PRO A 53 -18.46 -4.66 5.72
N ARG A 54 -17.66 -5.06 6.71
CA ARG A 54 -18.12 -5.20 8.10
C ARG A 54 -18.48 -3.84 8.70
N LEU A 55 -17.62 -2.83 8.49
CA LEU A 55 -17.85 -1.47 8.96
C LEU A 55 -19.10 -0.84 8.32
N LEU A 56 -19.24 -0.97 7.00
CA LEU A 56 -20.40 -0.44 6.28
C LEU A 56 -21.70 -1.07 6.79
N LYS A 57 -21.70 -2.39 7.04
CA LYS A 57 -22.85 -3.10 7.62
C LYS A 57 -23.18 -2.67 9.06
N ILE A 58 -22.20 -2.20 9.82
CA ILE A 58 -22.44 -1.70 11.19
C ILE A 58 -23.00 -0.28 11.17
N LEU A 59 -22.59 0.52 10.18
CA LEU A 59 -22.94 1.94 10.07
C LEU A 59 -24.32 2.17 9.43
N ILE A 60 -24.76 1.29 8.52
CA ILE A 60 -26.02 1.37 7.78
C ILE A 60 -26.98 0.30 8.30
#